data_AF-A0A1U7U9N4-F1
#
_entry.id   AF-A0A1U7U9N4-F1
#
_cell.length_a   1.000
_cell.length_b   1.000
_cell.length_c   1.000
_cell.angle_alpha   90.00
_cell.angle_beta   90.00
_cell.angle_gamma   90.00
#
_symmetry.space_group_name_H-M   'P 1'
#
loop_
_entity.id
_entity.type
_entity.pdbx_description
1 polymer ?
#
loop_
_entity_poly.entity_id
_entity_poly.type
_entity_poly.pdbx_seq_one_letter_code
_entity_poly.pdbx_strand_id
1 'polypeptide(L)'
;MLSTHWEKKKTSLIELQEQLQQLPALVADLESMTANLTHLEASFEEVENHLLHLEDLCGQCELERYKHMQSQQLENYKKNKRKELETFKAELDAEHAQKVLDMEHTQQMKLKERQKFFEEAFQQDMEQYLSTGYLQIAERREPIGSMSSMEVNVDVLEQMDLMDITDQEALDVFLNSGGEDCTVLSPGPGPESDTCQNEIALQVPNPSDLQAKPRSSSSSCTDSAAQDASEGGESPRVQSDEEEVQVDTALATFHADSKATLDVSDDSDS
;
A
#
# COMPACT_ATOMS: atom_id res chain seq x y z
N MET A 1 91.03 -74.36 -2.55
CA MET A 1 90.46 -73.46 -1.52
C MET A 1 90.37 -72.01 -2.00
N LEU A 2 91.43 -71.38 -2.54
CA LEU A 2 91.38 -69.97 -2.97
C LEU A 2 90.48 -69.70 -4.20
N SER A 3 90.42 -70.64 -5.15
CA SER A 3 89.65 -70.49 -6.40
C SER A 3 88.14 -70.45 -6.19
N THR A 4 87.60 -71.23 -5.25
CA THR A 4 86.15 -71.28 -4.98
C THR A 4 85.68 -70.02 -4.25
N HIS A 5 86.52 -69.47 -3.38
CA HIS A 5 86.27 -68.19 -2.72
C HIS A 5 86.29 -67.02 -3.73
N TRP A 6 87.20 -67.07 -4.71
CA TRP A 6 87.23 -66.09 -5.81
C TRP A 6 85.98 -66.16 -6.69
N GLU A 7 85.56 -67.35 -7.10
CA GLU A 7 84.33 -67.52 -7.88
C GLU A 7 83.08 -67.04 -7.11
N LYS A 8 82.97 -67.34 -5.80
CA LYS A 8 81.86 -66.83 -4.97
C LYS A 8 81.85 -65.30 -4.87
N LYS A 9 83.01 -64.67 -4.74
CA LYS A 9 83.11 -63.19 -4.75
C LYS A 9 82.72 -62.61 -6.10
N LYS A 10 83.10 -63.27 -7.19
CA LYS A 10 82.75 -62.87 -8.56
C LYS A 10 81.25 -62.97 -8.80
N THR A 11 80.59 -64.04 -8.38
CA THR A 11 79.13 -64.18 -8.51
C THR A 11 78.39 -63.11 -7.70
N SER A 12 78.78 -62.87 -6.44
CA SER A 12 78.17 -61.80 -5.63
C SER A 12 78.41 -60.40 -6.20
N LEU A 13 79.53 -60.16 -6.87
CA LEU A 13 79.78 -58.89 -7.56
C LEU A 13 78.88 -58.72 -8.78
N ILE A 14 78.62 -59.80 -9.53
CA ILE A 14 77.70 -59.79 -10.67
C ILE A 14 76.26 -59.57 -10.21
N GLU A 15 75.82 -60.23 -9.13
CA GLU A 15 74.49 -60.01 -8.52
C GLU A 15 74.32 -58.56 -8.05
N LEU A 16 75.35 -57.99 -7.39
CA LEU A 16 75.33 -56.59 -6.98
C LEU A 16 75.27 -55.64 -8.19
N GLN A 17 76.02 -55.95 -9.26
CA GLN A 17 76.01 -55.18 -10.49
C GLN A 17 74.62 -55.23 -11.17
N GLU A 18 73.96 -56.39 -11.18
CA GLU A 18 72.60 -56.55 -11.69
C GLU A 18 71.58 -55.75 -10.88
N GLN A 19 71.70 -55.76 -9.55
CA GLN A 19 70.89 -54.92 -8.67
C GLN A 19 71.14 -53.42 -8.90
N LEU A 20 72.41 -53.02 -9.08
CA LEU A 20 72.76 -51.63 -9.40
C LEU A 20 72.17 -51.19 -10.74
N GLN A 21 72.07 -52.11 -11.70
CA GLN A 21 71.52 -51.86 -13.02
C GLN A 21 69.98 -51.65 -13.00
N GLN A 22 69.29 -52.05 -11.94
CA GLN A 22 67.84 -51.81 -11.74
C GLN A 22 67.54 -50.43 -11.13
N LEU A 23 68.52 -49.76 -10.50
CA LEU A 23 68.34 -48.46 -9.87
C LEU A 23 67.74 -47.38 -10.81
N PRO A 24 68.15 -47.28 -12.10
CA PRO A 24 67.55 -46.32 -13.03
C PRO A 24 66.06 -46.58 -13.32
N ALA A 25 65.63 -47.84 -13.32
CA ALA A 25 64.22 -48.18 -13.49
C ALA A 25 63.40 -47.73 -12.28
N LEU A 26 63.91 -47.98 -11.06
CA LEU A 26 63.29 -47.47 -9.84
C LEU A 26 63.21 -45.93 -9.80
N VAL A 27 64.25 -45.24 -10.29
CA VAL A 27 64.24 -43.78 -10.41
C VAL A 27 63.18 -43.32 -11.40
N ALA A 28 63.05 -43.96 -12.55
CA ALA A 28 61.99 -43.65 -13.52
C ALA A 28 60.59 -43.89 -12.95
N ASP A 29 60.39 -44.96 -12.17
CA ASP A 29 59.11 -45.24 -11.50
C ASP A 29 58.78 -44.17 -10.44
N LEU A 30 59.78 -43.74 -9.66
CA LEU A 30 59.62 -42.64 -8.70
C LEU A 30 59.33 -41.31 -9.40
N GLU A 31 60.00 -41.02 -10.52
CA GLU A 31 59.73 -39.84 -11.35
C GLU A 31 58.31 -39.87 -11.90
N SER A 32 57.84 -41.03 -12.39
CA SER A 32 56.46 -41.21 -12.84
C SER A 32 55.44 -41.04 -11.72
N MET A 33 55.69 -41.63 -10.54
CA MET A 33 54.81 -41.47 -9.37
C MET A 33 54.77 -40.00 -8.91
N THR A 34 55.90 -39.30 -8.97
CA THR A 34 55.98 -37.87 -8.67
C THR A 34 55.14 -37.06 -9.67
N ALA A 35 55.23 -37.35 -10.97
CA ALA A 35 54.41 -36.69 -11.98
C ALA A 35 52.91 -36.98 -11.83
N ASN A 36 52.54 -38.19 -11.41
CA ASN A 36 51.15 -38.54 -11.13
C ASN A 36 50.63 -37.79 -9.91
N LEU A 37 51.46 -37.63 -8.87
CA LEU A 37 51.09 -36.87 -7.67
C LEU A 37 50.85 -35.38 -8.01
N THR A 38 51.73 -34.75 -8.79
CA THR A 38 51.56 -33.34 -9.19
C THR A 38 50.32 -33.14 -10.06
N HIS A 39 50.03 -34.08 -10.97
CA HIS A 39 48.79 -34.06 -11.75
C HIS A 39 47.56 -34.20 -10.85
N LEU A 40 47.61 -35.10 -9.86
CA LEU A 40 46.51 -35.30 -8.93
C LEU A 40 46.28 -34.06 -8.06
N GLU A 41 47.34 -33.42 -7.57
CA GLU A 41 47.28 -32.14 -6.85
C GLU A 41 46.58 -31.06 -7.68
N ALA A 42 46.96 -30.90 -8.96
CA ALA A 42 46.30 -29.95 -9.85
C ALA A 42 44.80 -30.28 -10.09
N SER A 43 44.47 -31.57 -10.21
CA SER A 43 43.07 -32.00 -10.36
C SER A 43 42.22 -31.74 -9.11
N PHE A 44 42.81 -31.84 -7.91
CA PHE A 44 42.12 -31.49 -6.68
C PHE A 44 41.87 -29.98 -6.58
N GLU A 45 42.86 -29.17 -6.94
CA GLU A 45 42.69 -27.71 -7.00
C GLU A 45 41.57 -27.32 -7.99
N GLU A 46 41.49 -27.98 -9.15
CA GLU A 46 40.39 -27.77 -10.09
C GLU A 46 39.03 -28.13 -9.48
N VAL A 47 38.92 -29.28 -8.81
CA VAL A 47 37.67 -29.69 -8.15
C VAL A 47 37.26 -28.73 -7.04
N GLU A 48 38.21 -28.25 -6.24
CA GLU A 48 37.96 -27.25 -5.19
C GLU A 48 37.41 -25.95 -5.78
N ASN A 49 37.98 -25.48 -6.91
CA ASN A 49 37.47 -24.31 -7.62
C ASN A 49 36.04 -24.52 -8.14
N HIS A 50 35.75 -25.70 -8.70
CA HIS A 50 34.39 -26.03 -9.16
C HIS A 50 33.38 -26.11 -8.00
N LEU A 51 33.79 -26.63 -6.84
CA LEU A 51 32.95 -26.67 -5.64
C LEU A 51 32.64 -25.27 -5.11
N LEU A 52 33.64 -24.38 -5.08
CA LEU A 52 33.44 -22.99 -4.67
C LEU A 52 32.47 -22.27 -5.61
N HIS A 53 32.65 -22.45 -6.92
CA HIS A 53 31.72 -21.88 -7.90
C HIS A 53 30.29 -22.42 -7.75
N LEU A 54 30.14 -23.71 -7.46
CA LEU A 54 28.83 -24.32 -7.22
C LEU A 54 28.17 -23.74 -5.96
N GLU A 55 28.93 -23.49 -4.91
CA GLU A 55 28.45 -22.85 -3.68
C GLU A 55 27.93 -21.43 -3.97
N ASP A 56 28.68 -20.63 -4.75
CA ASP A 56 28.25 -19.30 -5.18
C ASP A 56 26.94 -19.35 -5.99
N LEU A 57 26.82 -20.28 -6.93
CA LEU A 57 25.60 -20.47 -7.72
C LEU A 57 24.41 -20.88 -6.86
N CYS A 58 24.62 -21.76 -5.87
CA CYS A 58 23.57 -22.16 -4.94
C CYS A 58 23.10 -20.96 -4.11
N GLY A 59 24.02 -20.15 -3.57
CA GLY A 59 23.70 -18.93 -2.85
C GLY A 59 22.90 -17.94 -3.70
N GLN A 60 23.28 -17.76 -4.97
CA GLN A 60 22.53 -16.92 -5.92
C GLN A 60 21.12 -17.46 -6.19
N CYS A 61 20.98 -18.77 -6.41
CA CYS A 61 19.66 -19.41 -6.63
C CYS A 61 18.73 -19.23 -5.43
N GLU A 62 19.26 -19.40 -4.22
CA GLU A 62 18.50 -19.21 -2.99
C GLU A 62 18.06 -17.77 -2.80
N LEU A 63 18.95 -16.80 -3.07
CA LEU A 63 18.65 -15.39 -3.00
C LEU A 63 17.56 -14.99 -4.00
N GLU A 64 17.67 -15.43 -5.25
CA GLU A 64 16.65 -15.14 -6.27
C GLU A 64 15.30 -15.78 -5.92
N ARG A 65 15.31 -17.01 -5.40
CA ARG A 65 14.09 -17.66 -4.89
C ARG A 65 13.46 -16.87 -3.75
N TYR A 66 14.27 -16.35 -2.81
CA TYR A 66 13.79 -15.54 -1.70
C TYR A 66 13.14 -14.23 -2.19
N LYS A 67 13.83 -13.48 -3.06
CA LYS A 67 13.30 -12.25 -3.65
C LYS A 67 12.00 -12.51 -4.40
N HIS A 68 11.96 -13.57 -5.20
CA HIS A 68 10.77 -13.95 -5.96
C HIS A 68 9.59 -14.26 -5.03
N MET A 69 9.83 -15.05 -3.98
CA MET A 69 8.82 -15.37 -2.96
C MET A 69 8.26 -14.11 -2.30
N GLN A 70 9.13 -13.19 -1.87
CA GLN A 70 8.72 -11.94 -1.21
C GLN A 70 7.92 -11.03 -2.16
N SER A 71 8.38 -10.91 -3.41
CA SER A 71 7.67 -10.15 -4.44
C SER A 71 6.27 -10.71 -4.70
N GLN A 72 6.15 -12.03 -4.82
CA GLN A 72 4.87 -12.72 -4.98
C GLN A 72 3.95 -12.53 -3.76
N GLN A 73 4.50 -12.60 -2.54
CA GLN A 73 3.73 -12.34 -1.31
C GLN A 73 3.16 -10.91 -1.31
N LEU A 74 3.97 -9.93 -1.69
CA LEU A 74 3.54 -8.53 -1.77
C LEU A 74 2.48 -8.32 -2.85
N GLU A 75 2.66 -8.91 -4.03
CA GLU A 75 1.67 -8.85 -5.11
C GLU A 75 0.33 -9.46 -4.68
N ASN A 76 0.37 -10.64 -4.04
CA ASN A 76 -0.81 -11.32 -3.52
C ASN A 76 -1.51 -10.49 -2.45
N TYR A 77 -0.77 -9.88 -1.53
CA TYR A 77 -1.31 -8.98 -0.52
C TYR A 77 -2.02 -7.77 -1.15
N LYS A 78 -1.36 -7.08 -2.08
CA LYS A 78 -1.94 -5.94 -2.82
C LYS A 78 -3.18 -6.34 -3.60
N LYS A 79 -3.16 -7.52 -4.24
CA LYS A 79 -4.31 -8.08 -4.96
C LYS A 79 -5.47 -8.39 -4.01
N ASN A 80 -5.20 -8.97 -2.85
CA ASN A 80 -6.22 -9.27 -1.85
C ASN A 80 -6.86 -7.99 -1.29
N LYS A 81 -6.04 -6.98 -0.98
CA LYS A 81 -6.52 -5.69 -0.49
C LYS A 81 -7.40 -4.96 -1.51
N ARG A 82 -7.04 -5.00 -2.81
CA ARG A 82 -7.90 -4.46 -3.87
C ARG A 82 -9.25 -5.16 -3.94
N LYS A 83 -9.27 -6.49 -3.84
CA LYS A 83 -10.52 -7.26 -3.82
C LYS A 83 -11.38 -6.92 -2.61
N GLU A 84 -10.79 -6.82 -1.42
CA GLU A 84 -11.49 -6.47 -0.18
C GLU A 84 -12.12 -5.08 -0.25
N LEU A 85 -11.41 -4.10 -0.84
CA LEU A 85 -11.95 -2.77 -1.08
C LEU A 85 -13.09 -2.77 -2.10
N GLU A 86 -12.95 -3.54 -3.18
CA GLU A 86 -14.00 -3.70 -4.20
C GLU A 86 -15.26 -4.34 -3.60
N THR A 87 -15.12 -5.36 -2.74
CA THR A 87 -16.25 -5.96 -2.04
C THR A 87 -16.91 -5.01 -1.06
N PHE A 88 -16.13 -4.29 -0.25
CA PHE A 88 -16.69 -3.33 0.70
C PHE A 88 -17.44 -2.19 0.00
N LYS A 89 -16.88 -1.70 -1.12
CA LYS A 89 -17.56 -0.70 -1.95
C LYS A 89 -18.88 -1.23 -2.50
N ALA A 90 -18.89 -2.43 -3.07
CA ALA A 90 -20.11 -3.02 -3.62
C ALA A 90 -21.18 -3.27 -2.53
N GLU A 91 -20.77 -3.69 -1.33
CA GLU A 91 -21.65 -3.85 -0.18
C GLU A 91 -22.27 -2.52 0.26
N LEU A 92 -21.45 -1.46 0.37
CA LEU A 92 -21.92 -0.13 0.75
C LEU A 92 -22.88 0.47 -0.31
N ASP A 93 -22.56 0.31 -1.59
CA ASP A 93 -23.41 0.73 -2.69
C ASP A 93 -24.78 0.00 -2.66
N ALA A 94 -24.76 -1.31 -2.36
CA ALA A 94 -25.98 -2.11 -2.22
C ALA A 94 -26.80 -1.72 -0.97
N GLU A 95 -26.14 -1.47 0.16
CA GLU A 95 -26.80 -1.00 1.38
C GLU A 95 -27.47 0.37 1.15
N HIS A 96 -26.76 1.29 0.50
CA HIS A 96 -27.30 2.60 0.16
C HIS A 96 -28.51 2.48 -0.78
N ALA A 97 -28.40 1.67 -1.85
CA ALA A 97 -29.51 1.42 -2.76
C ALA A 97 -30.73 0.83 -2.03
N GLN A 98 -30.51 -0.13 -1.13
CA GLN A 98 -31.58 -0.73 -0.32
C GLN A 98 -32.24 0.32 0.60
N LYS A 99 -31.44 1.14 1.29
CA LYS A 99 -31.95 2.19 2.18
C LYS A 99 -32.79 3.23 1.44
N VAL A 100 -32.38 3.60 0.22
CA VAL A 100 -33.15 4.49 -0.66
C VAL A 100 -34.50 3.87 -1.03
N LEU A 101 -34.51 2.59 -1.42
CA LEU A 101 -35.75 1.87 -1.74
C LEU A 101 -36.68 1.75 -0.53
N ASP A 102 -36.15 1.45 0.65
CA ASP A 102 -36.93 1.34 1.89
C ASP A 102 -37.54 2.69 2.29
N MET A 103 -36.79 3.78 2.13
CA MET A 103 -37.27 5.14 2.37
C MET A 103 -38.40 5.52 1.39
N GLU A 104 -38.23 5.24 0.10
CA GLU A 104 -39.25 5.48 -0.93
C GLU A 104 -40.53 4.67 -0.63
N HIS A 105 -40.39 3.38 -0.30
CA HIS A 105 -41.52 2.53 0.04
C HIS A 105 -42.26 3.04 1.28
N THR A 106 -41.52 3.44 2.31
CA THR A 106 -42.07 4.03 3.54
C THR A 106 -42.86 5.31 3.24
N GLN A 107 -42.32 6.21 2.41
CA GLN A 107 -43.00 7.43 1.98
C GLN A 107 -44.28 7.10 1.17
N GLN A 108 -44.19 6.15 0.24
CA GLN A 108 -45.34 5.72 -0.57
C GLN A 108 -46.45 5.10 0.30
N MET A 109 -46.08 4.30 1.30
CA MET A 109 -47.02 3.70 2.26
C MET A 109 -47.76 4.79 3.05
N LYS A 110 -47.04 5.80 3.58
CA LYS A 110 -47.65 6.94 4.29
C LYS A 110 -48.65 7.70 3.43
N LEU A 111 -48.30 7.98 2.17
CA LEU A 111 -49.21 8.65 1.23
C LEU A 111 -50.45 7.82 0.93
N LYS A 112 -50.29 6.51 0.76
CA LYS A 112 -51.39 5.57 0.50
C LYS A 112 -52.32 5.43 1.72
N GLU A 113 -51.77 5.35 2.92
CA GLU A 113 -52.57 5.33 4.17
C GLU A 113 -53.35 6.63 4.35
N ARG A 114 -52.71 7.77 4.07
CA ARG A 114 -53.38 9.08 4.11
C ARG A 114 -54.52 9.16 3.10
N GLN A 115 -54.31 8.69 1.87
CA GLN A 115 -55.37 8.59 0.87
C GLN A 115 -56.53 7.72 1.35
N LYS A 116 -56.23 6.55 1.92
CA LYS A 116 -57.25 5.63 2.46
C LYS A 116 -58.06 6.27 3.60
N PHE A 117 -57.40 7.01 4.49
CA PHE A 117 -58.07 7.71 5.58
C PHE A 117 -59.11 8.73 5.08
N PHE A 118 -58.76 9.51 4.05
CA PHE A 118 -59.68 10.48 3.47
C PHE A 118 -60.83 9.82 2.69
N GLU A 119 -60.54 8.74 1.97
CA GLU A 119 -61.57 7.95 1.27
C GLU A 119 -62.58 7.38 2.28
N GLU A 120 -62.11 6.84 3.40
CA GLU A 120 -62.97 6.31 4.46
C GLU A 120 -63.81 7.41 5.12
N ALA A 121 -63.22 8.57 5.40
CA ALA A 121 -63.96 9.71 5.94
C ALA A 121 -65.06 10.20 4.98
N PHE A 122 -64.77 10.26 3.67
CA PHE A 122 -65.76 10.61 2.67
C PHE A 122 -66.89 9.57 2.56
N GLN A 123 -66.54 8.29 2.60
CA GLN A 123 -67.52 7.20 2.57
C GLN A 123 -68.47 7.29 3.78
N GLN A 124 -67.94 7.54 4.98
CA GLN A 124 -68.74 7.76 6.19
C GLN A 124 -69.68 8.96 6.05
N ASP A 125 -69.18 10.08 5.55
CA ASP A 125 -69.95 11.30 5.30
C ASP A 125 -71.11 11.05 4.31
N MET A 126 -70.85 10.30 3.24
CA MET A 126 -71.85 9.90 2.26
C MET A 126 -72.91 8.99 2.87
N GLU A 127 -72.51 7.98 3.64
CA GLU A 127 -73.42 7.06 4.34
C GLU A 127 -74.30 7.79 5.36
N GLN A 128 -73.72 8.75 6.08
CA GLN A 128 -74.47 9.60 7.00
C GLN A 128 -75.51 10.44 6.26
N TYR A 129 -75.11 11.12 5.18
CA TYR A 129 -76.04 11.94 4.40
C TYR A 129 -77.23 11.12 3.86
N LEU A 130 -76.96 9.91 3.34
CA LEU A 130 -78.01 9.01 2.88
C LEU A 130 -78.93 8.53 4.01
N SER A 131 -78.42 8.44 5.24
CA SER A 131 -79.17 7.98 6.42
C SER A 131 -80.00 9.08 7.09
N THR A 132 -79.45 10.29 7.27
CA THR A 132 -80.08 11.40 8.01
C THR A 132 -80.63 12.52 7.13
N GLY A 133 -80.22 12.61 5.86
CA GLY A 133 -80.66 13.64 4.91
C GLY A 133 -79.94 15.00 5.03
N TYR A 134 -78.92 15.11 5.90
CA TYR A 134 -78.09 16.30 6.08
C TYR A 134 -76.66 15.91 6.49
N LEU A 135 -75.68 16.78 6.22
CA LEU A 135 -74.25 16.50 6.35
C LEU A 135 -73.60 17.33 7.49
N GLN A 136 -72.89 16.70 8.42
CA GLN A 136 -72.27 17.34 9.61
C GLN A 136 -70.74 17.46 9.47
N ILE A 137 -70.26 18.32 8.56
CA ILE A 137 -68.81 18.43 8.26
C ILE A 137 -68.05 19.24 9.33
N ALA A 138 -68.68 20.27 9.91
CA ALA A 138 -67.98 21.31 10.68
C ALA A 138 -67.71 20.96 12.16
N GLU A 139 -68.47 20.02 12.74
CA GLU A 139 -68.47 19.77 14.19
C GLU A 139 -67.57 18.59 14.61
N ARG A 140 -67.17 17.73 13.66
CA ARG A 140 -66.39 16.52 13.93
C ARG A 140 -64.89 16.63 13.63
N ARG A 141 -64.47 17.68 12.89
CA ARG A 141 -63.04 17.95 12.67
C ARG A 141 -62.47 18.69 13.88
N GLU A 142 -61.78 17.96 14.76
CA GLU A 142 -60.68 18.58 15.50
C GLU A 142 -59.78 19.29 14.47
N PRO A 143 -59.25 20.51 14.77
CA PRO A 143 -58.46 21.27 13.81
C PRO A 143 -57.38 20.39 13.20
N ILE A 144 -57.59 19.95 11.96
CA ILE A 144 -56.64 19.10 11.26
C ILE A 144 -55.40 19.96 11.11
N GLY A 145 -54.33 19.59 11.80
CA GLY A 145 -53.04 20.23 11.66
C GLY A 145 -52.72 20.37 10.18
N SER A 146 -52.69 21.63 9.72
CA SER A 146 -52.26 22.10 8.41
C SER A 146 -52.64 21.20 7.22
N MET A 147 -53.76 21.52 6.57
CA MET A 147 -54.04 21.07 5.18
C MET A 147 -53.14 21.76 4.13
N SER A 148 -52.01 22.33 4.53
CA SER A 148 -51.09 23.06 3.67
C SER A 148 -49.79 22.28 3.51
N SER A 149 -49.52 21.94 2.25
CA SER A 149 -48.20 21.90 1.60
C SER A 149 -47.14 20.95 2.15
N MET A 150 -46.74 19.98 1.32
CA MET A 150 -45.35 19.50 1.19
C MET A 150 -44.60 19.50 2.52
N GLU A 151 -44.75 18.44 3.31
CA GLU A 151 -43.86 18.19 4.44
C GLU A 151 -42.45 18.04 3.85
N VAL A 152 -41.70 19.14 3.80
CA VAL A 152 -40.28 19.15 3.45
C VAL A 152 -39.63 18.28 4.50
N ASN A 153 -39.02 17.16 4.11
CA ASN A 153 -38.29 16.30 5.06
C ASN A 153 -37.14 17.14 5.64
N VAL A 154 -37.38 17.80 6.79
CA VAL A 154 -36.42 18.62 7.49
C VAL A 154 -35.17 17.79 7.82
N ASP A 155 -35.37 16.51 8.13
CA ASP A 155 -34.33 15.50 8.36
C ASP A 155 -33.38 15.29 7.17
N VAL A 156 -33.83 15.52 5.92
CA VAL A 156 -32.97 15.43 4.72
C VAL A 156 -32.19 16.74 4.50
N LEU A 157 -32.76 17.89 4.86
CA LEU A 157 -32.03 19.16 4.85
C LEU A 157 -31.01 19.24 6.01
N GLU A 158 -31.31 18.66 7.17
CA GLU A 158 -30.41 18.59 8.32
C GLU A 158 -29.23 17.62 8.06
N GLN A 159 -29.43 16.55 7.28
CA GLN A 159 -28.34 15.66 6.83
C GLN A 159 -27.50 16.21 5.67
N MET A 160 -27.87 17.36 5.08
CA MET A 160 -26.99 18.12 4.18
C MET A 160 -25.99 19.00 4.95
N ASP A 161 -25.88 18.84 6.27
CA ASP A 161 -24.85 19.52 7.06
C ASP A 161 -23.47 19.24 6.47
N LEU A 162 -22.96 20.29 5.83
CA LEU A 162 -21.56 20.56 5.56
C LEU A 162 -20.83 19.40 4.86
N MET A 163 -20.91 19.38 3.53
CA MET A 163 -19.73 19.00 2.75
C MET A 163 -18.52 19.66 3.42
N ASP A 164 -17.60 18.84 3.94
CA ASP A 164 -16.37 19.22 4.61
C ASP A 164 -15.60 20.26 3.79
N ILE A 165 -15.94 21.54 3.98
CA ILE A 165 -15.15 22.69 3.51
C ILE A 165 -13.79 22.77 4.22
N THR A 166 -13.52 21.82 5.11
CA THR A 166 -12.25 21.57 5.79
C THR A 166 -11.43 20.46 5.16
N ASP A 167 -11.86 19.85 4.04
CA ASP A 167 -11.02 18.92 3.28
C ASP A 167 -9.86 19.68 2.59
N GLN A 168 -8.82 19.96 3.38
CA GLN A 168 -7.62 20.69 3.00
C GLN A 168 -6.91 20.03 1.80
N GLU A 169 -7.09 18.72 1.59
CA GLU A 169 -6.50 17.97 0.48
C GLU A 169 -7.06 18.43 -0.88
N ALA A 170 -8.36 18.72 -0.97
CA ALA A 170 -8.99 19.24 -2.19
C ALA A 170 -8.54 20.67 -2.53
N LEU A 171 -8.28 21.50 -1.51
CA LEU A 171 -7.77 22.86 -1.68
C LEU A 171 -6.30 22.87 -2.14
N ASP A 172 -5.49 21.93 -1.63
CA ASP A 172 -4.08 21.81 -2.02
C ASP A 172 -3.92 21.39 -3.49
N VAL A 173 -4.80 20.53 -4.02
CA VAL A 173 -4.80 20.19 -5.47
C VAL A 173 -5.11 21.42 -6.34
N PHE A 174 -6.00 22.30 -5.89
CA PHE A 174 -6.36 23.52 -6.63
C PHE A 174 -5.22 24.55 -6.63
N LEU A 175 -4.53 24.72 -5.50
CA LEU A 175 -3.42 25.66 -5.37
C LEU A 175 -2.14 25.17 -6.07
N ASN A 176 -1.88 23.86 -6.04
CA ASN A 176 -0.68 23.28 -6.66
C ASN A 176 -0.82 23.04 -8.17
N SER A 177 -2.03 23.05 -8.75
CA SER A 177 -2.24 22.85 -10.20
C SER A 177 -1.99 24.11 -11.06
N GLY A 178 -1.55 25.23 -10.47
CA GLY A 178 -1.33 26.51 -11.15
C GLY A 178 0.14 26.88 -11.39
N GLY A 179 1.06 25.92 -11.49
CA GLY A 179 2.49 26.19 -11.25
C GLY A 179 3.54 25.48 -12.10
N GLU A 180 3.21 24.88 -13.24
CA GLU A 180 4.16 24.39 -14.26
C GLU A 180 3.30 24.09 -15.50
N ASP A 181 3.13 24.97 -16.48
CA ASP A 181 4.05 25.28 -17.56
C ASP A 181 3.58 26.60 -18.20
N CYS A 182 4.19 27.72 -17.85
CA CYS A 182 4.05 28.93 -18.65
C CYS A 182 5.34 29.74 -18.59
N THR A 183 6.37 29.19 -19.20
CA THR A 183 7.35 30.03 -19.90
C THR A 183 6.59 30.94 -20.85
N VAL A 184 6.80 32.26 -20.69
CA VAL A 184 6.53 33.37 -21.62
C VAL A 184 5.49 34.40 -21.10
N LEU A 185 6.07 35.50 -20.60
CA LEU A 185 5.61 36.90 -20.58
C LEU A 185 4.73 37.38 -19.41
N SER A 186 5.45 37.91 -18.42
CA SER A 186 5.04 39.09 -17.63
C SER A 186 4.66 40.27 -18.53
N PRO A 187 3.55 40.97 -18.22
CA PRO A 187 3.42 42.40 -18.46
C PRO A 187 3.41 43.13 -17.12
N GLY A 188 4.46 43.91 -16.88
CA GLY A 188 4.62 44.74 -15.70
C GLY A 188 3.63 45.91 -15.60
N PRO A 189 3.62 46.61 -14.46
CA PRO A 189 2.66 47.67 -14.16
C PRO A 189 3.06 48.95 -14.90
N GLY A 190 2.14 49.48 -15.72
CA GLY A 190 2.20 50.80 -16.33
C GLY A 190 0.95 51.62 -15.94
N PRO A 191 1.08 52.92 -15.63
CA PRO A 191 0.03 53.68 -14.97
C PRO A 191 -0.83 54.53 -15.93
N GLU A 192 -1.89 55.12 -15.38
CA GLU A 192 -2.83 56.16 -15.88
C GLU A 192 -3.80 55.82 -17.04
N SER A 193 -5.12 55.82 -16.76
CA SER A 193 -6.12 56.77 -17.32
C SER A 193 -7.57 56.27 -17.20
N ASP A 194 -8.29 56.90 -16.27
CA ASP A 194 -9.66 57.43 -16.31
C ASP A 194 -10.90 56.59 -16.73
N THR A 195 -11.84 56.63 -15.78
CA THR A 195 -13.31 56.66 -15.91
C THR A 195 -14.03 55.35 -16.29
N CYS A 196 -14.59 54.68 -15.28
CA CYS A 196 -16.04 54.53 -15.20
C CYS A 196 -16.47 54.02 -13.81
N GLN A 197 -17.36 54.80 -13.22
CA GLN A 197 -18.11 54.50 -12.00
C GLN A 197 -18.93 53.22 -12.18
N ASN A 198 -18.87 52.30 -11.23
CA ASN A 198 -20.05 51.80 -10.53
C ASN A 198 -19.65 50.93 -9.34
N GLU A 199 -20.08 51.43 -8.20
CA GLU A 199 -19.91 50.94 -6.84
C GLU A 199 -20.98 49.88 -6.55
N ILE A 200 -20.57 48.64 -6.27
CA ILE A 200 -21.25 47.77 -5.28
C ILE A 200 -20.12 47.04 -4.53
N ALA A 201 -19.66 47.61 -3.43
CA ALA A 201 -18.81 46.90 -2.48
C ALA A 201 -19.73 46.10 -1.54
N LEU A 202 -19.84 44.78 -1.76
CA LEU A 202 -20.44 43.88 -0.78
C LEU A 202 -19.44 43.69 0.37
N GLN A 203 -19.62 44.48 1.42
CA GLN A 203 -18.83 44.41 2.63
C GLN A 203 -19.27 43.18 3.44
N VAL A 204 -18.36 42.21 3.58
CA VAL A 204 -18.56 40.99 4.38
C VAL A 204 -18.49 41.36 5.87
N PRO A 205 -19.47 41.00 6.72
CA PRO A 205 -19.38 41.23 8.16
C PRO A 205 -18.24 40.42 8.80
N ASN A 206 -17.36 41.11 9.52
CA ASN A 206 -16.21 40.55 10.24
C ASN A 206 -16.70 39.97 11.60
N PRO A 207 -16.35 38.73 12.00
CA PRO A 207 -16.92 38.04 13.17
C PRO A 207 -16.52 38.58 14.57
N SER A 208 -16.14 39.86 14.71
CA SER A 208 -15.61 40.41 15.97
C SER A 208 -16.55 41.35 16.75
N ASP A 209 -17.77 41.61 16.29
CA ASP A 209 -18.69 42.57 16.95
C ASP A 209 -19.77 41.93 17.86
N LEU A 210 -19.38 40.97 18.70
CA LEU A 210 -20.18 40.56 19.86
C LEU A 210 -19.35 40.64 21.14
N GLN A 211 -18.90 41.84 21.47
CA GLN A 211 -18.42 42.16 22.81
C GLN A 211 -19.61 42.56 23.69
N ALA A 212 -20.15 41.60 24.44
CA ALA A 212 -20.98 41.86 25.61
C ALA A 212 -20.40 41.15 26.83
N LYS A 213 -19.87 41.92 27.78
CA LYS A 213 -19.46 41.51 29.13
C LYS A 213 -19.72 42.73 30.05
N PRO A 214 -19.87 42.62 31.39
CA PRO A 214 -19.98 41.46 32.28
C PRO A 214 -21.16 41.50 33.27
N ARG A 215 -21.46 40.38 33.94
CA ARG A 215 -21.83 40.38 35.37
C ARG A 215 -21.24 39.18 36.10
N SER A 216 -20.51 39.50 37.15
CA SER A 216 -19.90 38.65 38.16
C SER A 216 -20.94 37.89 38.98
N SER A 217 -20.57 36.72 39.50
CA SER A 217 -20.65 36.41 40.94
C SER A 217 -19.84 35.17 41.29
N SER A 218 -19.08 35.35 42.36
CA SER A 218 -18.11 34.51 43.04
C SER A 218 -18.72 33.49 44.01
N SER A 219 -18.00 32.41 44.28
CA SER A 219 -17.79 31.81 45.62
C SER A 219 -16.90 30.58 45.48
N SER A 220 -16.06 30.14 46.41
CA SER A 220 -15.33 30.70 47.54
C SER A 220 -14.49 29.52 48.05
N CYS A 221 -13.22 29.80 48.38
CA CYS A 221 -12.39 29.23 49.45
C CYS A 221 -12.08 27.72 49.59
N THR A 222 -10.76 27.48 49.65
CA THR A 222 -9.97 26.69 50.65
C THR A 222 -10.07 25.16 50.61
N ASP A 223 -9.05 24.36 50.93
CA ASP A 223 -7.65 24.51 51.35
C ASP A 223 -7.08 23.07 51.53
N SER A 224 -5.74 22.95 51.56
CA SER A 224 -4.95 21.81 52.07
C SER A 224 -4.93 20.51 51.26
N ALA A 225 -3.91 19.65 51.28
CA ALA A 225 -2.47 19.66 51.53
C ALA A 225 -2.00 18.19 51.42
N ALA A 226 -0.71 17.98 51.12
CA ALA A 226 0.12 16.82 51.46
C ALA A 226 0.03 15.50 50.64
N GLN A 227 1.16 15.26 49.96
CA GLN A 227 2.06 14.09 50.04
C GLN A 227 1.62 12.66 49.68
N ASP A 228 2.52 12.09 48.86
CA ASP A 228 3.17 10.78 48.93
C ASP A 228 2.72 9.63 48.01
N ALA A 229 3.76 8.87 47.68
CA ALA A 229 3.92 7.82 46.68
C ALA A 229 2.89 6.66 46.73
N SER A 230 2.61 6.05 45.57
CA SER A 230 2.99 4.64 45.28
C SER A 230 2.38 4.16 43.96
N GLU A 231 3.18 3.35 43.24
CA GLU A 231 2.86 2.25 42.32
C GLU A 231 1.72 2.35 41.29
N GLY A 232 2.12 2.17 40.02
CA GLY A 232 1.55 1.10 39.20
C GLY A 232 0.65 1.52 38.05
N GLY A 233 1.11 1.26 36.82
CA GLY A 233 0.21 0.96 35.70
C GLY A 233 0.40 1.77 34.42
N GLU A 234 0.93 1.06 33.41
CA GLU A 234 0.40 1.03 32.03
C GLU A 234 1.05 1.87 30.90
N SER A 235 1.29 1.13 29.81
CA SER A 235 1.49 1.47 28.39
C SER A 235 2.91 1.73 27.84
N PRO A 236 3.37 0.94 26.84
CA PRO A 236 4.63 1.15 26.17
C PRO A 236 4.50 2.25 25.11
N ARG A 237 5.46 3.19 25.15
CA ARG A 237 5.64 4.25 24.16
C ARG A 237 6.32 3.67 22.93
N VAL A 238 5.57 3.45 21.85
CA VAL A 238 6.13 3.08 20.53
C VAL A 238 6.79 4.33 19.95
N GLN A 239 8.12 4.31 19.82
CA GLN A 239 8.85 5.28 19.01
C GLN A 239 8.79 4.81 17.55
N SER A 240 8.27 5.65 16.66
CA SER A 240 8.42 5.44 15.22
C SER A 240 9.88 5.71 14.86
N ASP A 241 10.49 4.74 14.18
CA ASP A 241 11.80 4.88 13.53
C ASP A 241 11.53 5.21 12.07
N GLU A 242 12.03 6.36 11.61
CA GLU A 242 11.93 6.84 10.24
C GLU A 242 13.28 6.56 9.56
N GLU A 243 13.33 5.56 8.68
CA GLU A 243 14.53 5.26 7.88
C GLU A 243 14.34 5.75 6.44
N GLU A 244 15.05 6.82 6.09
CA GLU A 244 15.11 7.42 4.75
C GLU A 244 16.00 6.57 3.83
N VAL A 245 15.40 5.80 2.91
CA VAL A 245 16.15 4.99 1.93
C VAL A 245 16.66 5.88 0.81
N GLN A 246 17.93 6.28 0.89
CA GLN A 246 18.66 6.92 -0.21
C GLN A 246 18.95 5.89 -1.32
N VAL A 247 18.50 6.20 -2.53
CA VAL A 247 18.62 5.34 -3.70
C VAL A 247 19.93 5.66 -4.42
N ASP A 248 20.98 4.87 -4.20
CA ASP A 248 22.23 5.00 -4.95
C ASP A 248 22.04 4.52 -6.40
N THR A 249 21.83 5.49 -7.27
CA THR A 249 21.78 5.32 -8.73
C THR A 249 23.14 5.65 -9.32
N ALA A 250 24.08 4.71 -9.29
CA ALA A 250 25.33 4.83 -10.04
C ALA A 250 26.05 3.48 -10.20
N LEU A 251 25.89 2.82 -11.36
CA LEU A 251 27.00 2.43 -12.26
C LEU A 251 26.46 1.67 -13.48
N ALA A 252 25.93 2.40 -14.46
CA ALA A 252 25.93 1.94 -15.84
C ALA A 252 27.07 2.67 -16.54
N THR A 253 28.09 1.95 -17.01
CA THR A 253 28.95 2.17 -18.21
C THR A 253 30.22 1.33 -18.08
N PHE A 254 30.77 0.89 -19.21
CA PHE A 254 31.97 0.05 -19.49
C PHE A 254 31.59 -1.42 -19.80
N HIS A 255 31.79 -1.98 -21.01
CA HIS A 255 32.30 -1.48 -22.27
C HIS A 255 31.76 -2.40 -23.38
N ALA A 256 31.43 -1.81 -24.52
CA ALA A 256 31.21 -2.55 -25.76
C ALA A 256 32.55 -3.06 -26.34
N ASP A 257 32.42 -4.21 -27.01
CA ASP A 257 33.11 -4.61 -28.25
C ASP A 257 34.32 -5.57 -28.14
N SER A 258 34.07 -6.83 -28.50
CA SER A 258 34.93 -7.57 -29.44
C SER A 258 34.16 -8.71 -30.12
N LYS A 259 33.53 -8.34 -31.24
CA LYS A 259 33.47 -9.07 -32.52
C LYS A 259 34.30 -10.36 -32.63
N ALA A 260 33.65 -11.51 -32.91
CA ALA A 260 33.97 -12.43 -34.02
C ALA A 260 33.05 -13.67 -34.10
N THR A 261 32.16 -13.67 -35.12
CA THR A 261 31.86 -14.75 -36.08
C THR A 261 31.73 -16.22 -35.64
N LEU A 262 30.56 -16.82 -35.93
CA LEU A 262 30.29 -18.14 -36.56
C LEU A 262 28.76 -18.36 -36.46
N ASP A 263 27.96 -17.99 -37.45
CA ASP A 263 27.58 -18.76 -38.66
C ASP A 263 27.04 -20.18 -38.39
N VAL A 264 25.90 -20.44 -39.04
CA VAL A 264 25.31 -21.73 -39.47
C VAL A 264 24.13 -22.35 -38.68
N SER A 265 23.01 -22.48 -39.41
CA SER A 265 22.02 -23.59 -39.45
C SER A 265 21.19 -23.93 -38.21
N ASP A 266 19.96 -24.44 -38.28
CA ASP A 266 18.97 -24.72 -39.33
C ASP A 266 17.68 -25.16 -38.59
N ASP A 267 16.58 -25.13 -39.32
CA ASP A 267 15.29 -25.80 -39.12
C ASP A 267 15.16 -26.93 -38.06
N SER A 268 14.04 -26.94 -37.31
CA SER A 268 13.08 -28.07 -37.35
C SER A 268 11.88 -27.86 -36.42
N ASP A 269 10.70 -27.83 -37.04
CA ASP A 269 9.38 -28.12 -36.48
C ASP A 269 9.30 -29.53 -35.85
N SER A 270 8.63 -29.63 -34.70
CA SER A 270 7.73 -30.74 -34.30
C SER A 270 6.92 -30.36 -33.06
#